data_AF-E9T1H6-F1
#
_entry.id   AF-E9T1H6-F1
#
_cell.length_a   1.000
_cell.length_b   1.000
_cell.length_c   1.000
_cell.angle_alpha   90.00
_cell.angle_beta   90.00
_cell.angle_gamma   90.00
#
_symmetry.space_group_name_H-M   'P 1'
#
loop_
_entity.id
_entity.type
_entity.pdbx_description
1 polymer ?
#
loop_
_entity_poly.entity_id
_entity_poly.type
_entity_poly.pdbx_seq_one_letter_code
_entity_poly.pdbx_strand_id
1 'polypeptide(L)' 'MAIAYSPDKSADSAAVALIAAAVVLLAMLALYLVGFDQGAISRSGMYMHELMHDGRHLLGLPCH' A
#
# COMPACT_ATOMS: atom_id res chain seq x y z
N MET A 1 -46.18 10.71 25.06
CA MET A 1 -45.49 11.34 23.91
C MET A 1 -44.65 10.28 23.23
N ALA A 2 -44.75 10.10 21.92
CA ALA A 2 -43.88 9.18 21.18
C ALA A 2 -42.82 10.03 20.47
N ILE A 3 -41.55 9.81 20.80
CA ILE A 3 -40.43 10.42 20.06
C ILE A 3 -40.24 9.56 18.81
N ALA A 4 -40.66 10.07 17.66
CA ALA A 4 -40.37 9.44 16.38
C ALA A 4 -38.90 9.73 16.02
N TYR A 5 -38.02 8.75 16.24
CA TYR A 5 -36.65 8.81 15.75
C TYR A 5 -36.68 8.67 14.22
N SER A 6 -36.27 9.73 13.52
CA SER A 6 -36.06 9.71 12.08
C SER A 6 -34.54 9.69 11.83
N PRO A 7 -33.98 8.58 11.32
CA PRO A 7 -32.55 8.52 11.03
C PRO A 7 -32.19 9.50 9.92
N ASP A 8 -31.10 10.24 10.14
CA ASP A 8 -30.63 11.26 9.21
C ASP A 8 -29.77 10.59 8.12
N LYS A 9 -30.37 10.32 6.95
CA LYS A 9 -29.70 9.61 5.83
C LYS A 9 -28.39 10.30 5.38
N SER A 10 -28.26 11.60 5.65
CA SER A 10 -27.08 12.39 5.36
C SER A 10 -25.86 11.92 6.17
N ALA A 11 -26.04 11.67 7.48
CA ALA A 11 -25.00 11.16 8.36
C ALA A 11 -24.55 9.75 7.95
N ASP A 12 -25.49 8.89 7.57
CA ASP A 12 -25.19 7.55 7.05
C ASP A 12 -24.38 7.61 5.75
N SER A 13 -24.76 8.49 4.82
CA SER A 13 -24.05 8.67 3.55
C SER A 13 -22.64 9.25 3.72
N ALA A 14 -22.46 10.16 4.69
CA ALA A 14 -21.15 10.69 5.03
C ALA A 14 -20.25 9.61 5.65
N ALA A 15 -20.79 8.78 6.55
CA ALA A 15 -20.06 7.66 7.13
C ALA A 15 -19.62 6.66 6.06
N VAL A 16 -20.51 6.29 5.14
CA VAL A 16 -20.17 5.40 4.01
C VAL A 16 -19.10 6.02 3.11
N ALA A 17 -19.21 7.31 2.78
CA ALA A 17 -18.21 8.01 1.96
C ALA A 17 -16.82 8.03 2.63
N LEU A 18 -16.77 8.28 3.95
CA LEU A 18 -15.53 8.27 4.72
C LEU A 18 -14.90 6.89 4.77
N ILE A 19 -15.69 5.84 5.01
CA ILE A 19 -15.21 4.46 5.01
C ILE A 19 -14.69 4.07 3.62
N ALA A 20 -15.43 4.40 2.55
CA ALA A 20 -15.00 4.13 1.19
C ALA A 20 -13.67 4.85 0.86
N ALA A 21 -13.54 6.12 1.22
CA ALA A 21 -12.31 6.87 1.03
C ALA A 21 -11.13 6.25 1.80
N ALA A 22 -11.35 5.86 3.07
CA ALA A 22 -10.33 5.21 3.88
C ALA A 22 -9.87 3.87 3.27
N VAL A 23 -10.79 3.05 2.77
CA VAL A 23 -10.47 1.79 2.09
C VAL A 23 -9.65 2.04 0.82
N VAL A 24 -10.03 3.01 0.00
CA VAL A 24 -9.29 3.36 -1.22
C VAL A 24 -7.87 3.85 -0.89
N LEU A 25 -7.72 4.68 0.13
CA LEU A 25 -6.41 5.16 0.58
C LEU A 25 -5.54 4.03 1.10
N LEU A 26 -6.11 3.09 1.88
CA LEU A 26 -5.38 1.91 2.36
C LEU A 26 -4.97 1.00 1.19
N ALA A 27 -5.84 0.80 0.20
CA ALA A 27 -5.50 0.02 -0.98
C ALA A 27 -4.37 0.68 -1.78
N MET A 28 -4.42 2.00 -1.98
CA MET A 28 -3.35 2.75 -2.63
C MET A 28 -2.03 2.67 -1.87
N LEU A 29 -2.07 2.77 -0.53
CA LEU A 29 -0.89 2.62 0.32
C LEU A 29 -0.27 1.22 0.18
N ALA A 30 -1.10 0.17 0.21
CA ALA A 30 -0.64 -1.20 0.05
C ALA A 30 0.02 -1.41 -1.33
N LEU A 31 -0.61 -0.93 -2.40
CA LEU A 31 -0.04 -1.01 -3.75
C LEU A 31 1.26 -0.21 -3.87
N TYR A 32 1.34 0.96 -3.25
CA TYR A 32 2.57 1.75 -3.20
C TYR A 32 3.70 1.01 -2.49
N LEU A 33 3.44 0.43 -1.31
CA LEU A 33 4.43 -0.32 -0.54
C LEU A 33 4.95 -1.53 -1.31
N VAL A 34 4.05 -2.33 -1.89
CA VAL A 34 4.43 -3.48 -2.73
C VAL A 34 5.22 -3.01 -3.96
N GLY A 35 4.77 -1.97 -4.66
CA GLY A 35 5.49 -1.43 -5.81
C GLY A 35 6.85 -0.82 -5.44
N PHE A 36 6.99 -0.28 -4.23
CA PHE A 36 8.26 0.22 -3.71
C PHE A 36 9.23 -0.93 -3.43
N ASP A 37 8.79 -1.98 -2.75
CA ASP A 37 9.61 -3.14 -2.39
C ASP A 37 10.05 -3.95 -3.62
N GLN A 38 9.13 -4.16 -4.57
CA GLN A 38 9.41 -4.85 -5.83
C GLN A 38 10.21 -3.99 -6.83
N GLY A 39 10.57 -2.76 -6.46
CA GLY A 39 11.38 -1.88 -7.29
C GLY A 39 10.68 -1.25 -8.50
N ALA A 40 9.36 -1.40 -8.63
CA ALA A 40 8.57 -0.71 -9.66
C ALA A 40 8.53 0.81 -9.44
N ILE A 41 8.60 1.24 -8.17
CA ILE A 41 8.68 2.66 -7.78
C ILE A 41 10.10 3.01 -7.31
N SER A 42 10.72 2.15 -6.49
CA SER A 42 12.06 2.40 -5.95
C SER A 42 13.15 1.83 -6.84
N ARG A 43 13.83 2.69 -7.61
CA ARG A 43 14.99 2.27 -8.43
C ARG A 43 16.23 1.93 -7.61
N SER A 44 16.35 2.43 -6.38
CA SER A 44 17.50 2.16 -5.51
C SER A 44 17.48 0.74 -4.94
N GLY A 45 16.30 0.15 -4.70
CA GLY A 45 16.18 -1.24 -4.24
C GLY A 45 16.71 -2.24 -5.25
N MET A 46 16.27 -2.15 -6.51
CA MET A 46 16.78 -2.98 -7.61
C MET A 46 18.27 -2.76 -7.87
N TYR A 47 18.72 -1.51 -7.86
CA TYR A 47 20.16 -1.21 -7.98
C TYR A 47 20.97 -1.89 -6.88
N MET A 48 20.53 -1.84 -5.63
CA MET A 48 21.23 -2.54 -4.55
C MET A 48 21.11 -4.06 -4.66
N HIS A 49 19.97 -4.58 -5.11
CA HIS A 49 19.80 -6.01 -5.38
C HIS A 49 20.83 -6.52 -6.39
N GLU A 50 20.95 -5.84 -7.54
CA GLU A 50 21.91 -6.16 -8.60
C GLU A 50 23.36 -5.96 -8.11
N LEU A 51 23.65 -4.87 -7.40
CA LEU A 51 24.97 -4.63 -6.83
C LEU A 51 25.43 -5.76 -5.90
N MET A 52 24.55 -6.23 -5.00
CA MET A 52 24.91 -7.32 -4.08
C MET A 52 24.95 -8.67 -4.79
N HIS A 53 24.08 -8.89 -5.76
CA HIS A 53 24.09 -10.06 -6.61
C HIS A 53 25.43 -10.16 -7.38
N ASP A 54 25.84 -9.08 -8.03
CA ASP A 54 27.09 -9.01 -8.80
C ASP A 54 28.33 -9.01 -7.91
N GLY A 55 28.27 -8.37 -6.74
CA GLY A 55 29.34 -8.43 -5.74
C GLY A 55 29.63 -9.87 -5.29
N ARG A 56 28.58 -10.68 -5.10
CA ARG A 56 28.74 -12.11 -4.78
C ARG A 56 29.41 -12.88 -5.90
N HIS A 57 29.07 -12.57 -7.16
CA HIS A 57 29.71 -13.16 -8.34
C HIS A 57 31.19 -12.77 -8.41
N LEU A 58 31.50 -11.49 -8.17
CA LEU A 58 32.88 -10.99 -8.17
C LEU A 58 33.75 -11.64 -7.09
N LEU A 59 33.16 -11.97 -5.93
CA LEU A 59 33.83 -12.64 -4.82
C LEU A 59 33.85 -14.18 -4.94
N GLY A 60 33.28 -14.75 -6.02
CA GLY A 60 33.23 -16.19 -6.25
C GLY A 60 32.37 -16.99 -5.26
N LEU A 61 31.46 -16.31 -4.57
CA LEU A 61 30.55 -16.91 -3.58
C LEU A 61 29.37 -17.61 -4.30
N PRO A 62 28.89 -18.76 -3.80
CA PRO A 62 27.80 -19.50 -4.43
C PRO A 62 26.48 -18.71 -4.40
N CYS A 63 25.71 -18.79 -5.48
CA CYS A 63 24.54 -17.97 -5.73
C CYS A 63 23.19 -18.72 -5.75
N HIS A 64 23.14 -19.99 -5.31
CA HIS A 64 21.92 -20.79 -5.21
C HIS A 64 21.74 -21.36 -3.79
#